data_AF-A0A0E9X5T5-F1
#
_entry.id   AF-A0A0E9X5T5-F1
#
_cell.length_a   1.000
_cell.length_b   1.000
_cell.length_c   1.000
_cell.angle_alpha   90.00
_cell.angle_beta   90.00
_cell.angle_gamma   90.00
#
_symmetry.space_group_name_H-M   'P 1'
#
loop_
_entity.id
_entity.type
_entity.pdbx_description
1 polymer ?
#
loop_
_entity_poly.entity_id
_entity_poly.type
_entity_poly.pdbx_seq_one_letter_code
_entity_poly.pdbx_strand_id
1 'polypeptide(L)'
;MDINDNIVIPNGNVQKSTPKKPVPAVKDVIARALKHIGAYVDLNNKEQVQALVDEEMCINCGKCYMTCNDSGYQAITFDPETHFPVVTDSCTGCTLCLSVCPIIDCIKMVARTTPYVPKRGLPPQAVEPVC
;
A
#
# COMPACT_ATOMS: atom_id res chain seq x y z
N MET A 1 -0.49 6.98 -27.03
CA MET A 1 -1.10 7.63 -25.86
C MET A 1 -0.44 8.99 -25.78
N ASP A 2 -1.10 9.99 -26.37
CA ASP A 2 -0.51 11.28 -26.63
C ASP A 2 -0.32 12.07 -25.34
N ILE A 3 0.95 12.33 -25.03
CA ILE A 3 1.41 13.31 -24.06
C ILE A 3 1.10 14.69 -24.64
N ASN A 4 -0.07 15.21 -24.33
CA ASN A 4 -0.40 16.62 -24.49
C ASN A 4 -1.39 16.98 -23.38
N ASP A 5 -0.85 17.31 -22.20
CA ASP A 5 -1.57 17.87 -21.04
C ASP A 5 -2.07 19.31 -21.30
N ASN A 6 -2.60 19.59 -22.49
CA ASN A 6 -3.26 20.84 -22.80
C ASN A 6 -4.75 20.71 -22.48
N ILE A 7 -5.13 21.01 -21.24
CA ILE A 7 -6.53 21.28 -20.90
C ILE A 7 -6.97 22.55 -21.64
N VAL A 8 -7.78 22.36 -22.68
CA VAL A 8 -8.44 23.43 -23.42
C VAL A 8 -9.64 23.89 -22.58
N ILE A 9 -9.55 25.08 -21.99
CA ILE A 9 -10.68 25.74 -21.32
C ILE A 9 -11.64 26.31 -22.40
N PRO A 10 -12.97 26.29 -22.20
CA PRO A 10 -14.00 26.67 -23.21
C PRO A 10 -13.87 28.05 -23.87
N ASN A 11 -12.95 28.91 -23.42
CA ASN A 11 -12.67 30.23 -23.99
C ASN A 11 -11.37 30.29 -24.83
N GLY A 12 -10.82 29.16 -25.28
CA GLY A 12 -9.69 29.15 -26.23
C GLY A 12 -8.33 29.61 -25.67
N ASN A 13 -8.23 29.90 -24.38
CA ASN A 13 -6.98 30.24 -23.72
C ASN A 13 -6.31 29.00 -23.11
N VAL A 14 -5.10 28.69 -23.57
CA VAL A 14 -4.23 27.65 -23.01
C VAL A 14 -3.77 28.10 -21.62
N GLN A 15 -4.23 27.44 -20.57
CA GLN A 15 -3.73 27.67 -19.20
C GLN A 15 -2.31 27.09 -19.10
N LYS A 16 -1.30 27.95 -19.22
CA LYS A 16 0.10 27.55 -19.05
C LYS A 16 0.43 27.48 -17.56
N SER A 17 0.70 26.29 -17.05
CA SER A 17 1.23 26.12 -15.70
C SER A 17 2.60 26.79 -15.59
N THR A 18 2.72 27.82 -14.76
CA THR A 18 3.98 28.52 -14.53
C THR A 18 4.69 27.92 -13.31
N PRO A 19 6.01 27.62 -13.38
CA PRO A 19 6.74 27.08 -12.24
C PRO A 19 6.67 28.00 -11.01
N LYS A 20 6.12 27.49 -9.91
CA LYS A 20 6.05 28.21 -8.62
C LYS A 20 7.37 28.17 -7.83
N LYS A 21 8.31 27.32 -8.25
CA LYS A 21 9.64 27.13 -7.64
C LYS A 21 10.67 26.96 -8.76
N PRO A 22 11.95 27.28 -8.53
CA PRO A 22 13.02 26.99 -9.47
C PRO A 22 13.04 25.51 -9.85
N VAL A 23 13.22 25.22 -11.14
CA VAL A 23 13.41 23.85 -11.62
C VAL A 23 14.75 23.32 -11.07
N PRO A 24 14.76 22.19 -10.35
CA PRO A 24 15.99 21.68 -9.74
C PRO A 24 16.99 21.25 -10.81
N ALA A 25 18.26 21.57 -10.61
CA ALA A 25 19.36 21.02 -11.39
C ALA A 25 19.70 19.61 -10.93
N VAL A 26 20.46 18.86 -11.74
CA VAL A 26 20.89 17.48 -11.39
C VAL A 26 21.58 17.45 -10.03
N LYS A 27 22.44 18.43 -9.75
CA LYS A 27 23.16 18.55 -8.46
C LYS A 27 22.25 18.67 -7.24
N ASP A 28 21.01 19.14 -7.41
CA ASP A 28 20.07 19.37 -6.32
C ASP A 28 19.30 18.09 -5.93
N VAL A 29 19.37 17.04 -6.77
CA VAL A 29 18.67 15.78 -6.56
C VAL A 29 19.59 14.58 -6.28
N ILE A 30 20.90 14.73 -6.52
CA ILE A 30 21.90 13.73 -6.17
C ILE A 30 21.76 13.37 -4.68
N ALA A 31 21.73 12.08 -4.39
CA ALA A 31 21.66 11.52 -3.03
C ALA A 31 20.43 11.90 -2.17
N ARG A 32 19.39 12.55 -2.72
CA ARG A 32 18.22 13.01 -1.96
C ARG A 32 17.44 11.89 -1.25
N ALA A 33 17.49 10.66 -1.78
CA ALA A 33 16.81 9.50 -1.22
C ALA A 33 17.62 8.77 -0.12
N LEU A 34 18.93 9.03 0.03
CA LEU A 34 19.79 8.28 0.96
C LEU A 34 19.35 8.39 2.43
N LYS A 35 18.68 9.49 2.80
CA LYS A 35 18.09 9.68 4.13
C LYS A 35 16.98 8.68 4.49
N HIS A 36 16.47 7.91 3.52
CA HIS A 36 15.44 6.89 3.72
C HIS A 36 16.00 5.46 3.73
N ILE A 37 17.32 5.29 3.59
CA ILE A 37 17.99 3.99 3.54
C ILE A 37 18.82 3.84 4.81
N GLY A 38 18.67 2.72 5.53
CA GLY A 38 19.32 2.48 6.82
C GLY A 38 19.28 1.01 7.21
N ALA A 39 19.66 0.70 8.45
CA ALA A 39 19.58 -0.66 8.97
C ALA A 39 18.14 -1.01 9.36
N TYR A 40 17.83 -2.31 9.44
CA TYR A 40 16.49 -2.76 9.83
C TYR A 40 16.08 -2.26 11.23
N VAL A 41 17.03 -2.15 12.16
CA VAL A 41 16.79 -1.65 13.53
C VAL A 41 16.34 -0.18 13.55
N ASP A 42 16.65 0.59 12.50
CA ASP A 42 16.22 1.98 12.37
C ASP A 42 14.77 2.10 11.88
N LEU A 43 14.16 0.99 11.44
CA LEU A 43 12.76 0.96 11.01
C LEU A 43 11.82 0.86 12.21
N ASN A 44 10.76 1.67 12.20
CA ASN A 44 9.78 1.69 13.29
C ASN A 44 8.80 0.51 13.18
N ASN A 45 8.99 -0.52 14.00
CA ASN A 45 8.10 -1.68 14.07
C ASN A 45 6.76 -1.41 14.80
N LYS A 46 6.55 -0.21 15.35
CA LYS A 46 5.29 0.20 15.99
C LYS A 46 4.36 0.92 15.01
N GLU A 47 4.90 1.53 13.96
CA GLU A 47 4.14 2.21 12.90
C GLU A 47 3.63 1.19 11.87
N GLN A 48 2.68 0.37 12.30
CA GLN A 48 2.08 -0.67 11.46
C GLN A 48 1.00 -0.09 10.54
N VAL A 49 0.79 -0.76 9.41
CA VAL A 49 -0.21 -0.38 8.40
C VAL A 49 -1.21 -1.51 8.15
N GLN A 50 -2.35 -1.18 7.57
CA GLN A 50 -3.37 -2.11 7.10
C GLN A 50 -3.73 -1.79 5.66
N ALA A 51 -4.07 -2.81 4.88
CA ALA A 51 -4.57 -2.62 3.52
C ALA A 51 -6.01 -2.10 3.56
N LEU A 52 -6.31 -1.13 2.70
CA LEU A 52 -7.65 -0.60 2.46
C LEU A 52 -7.94 -0.73 0.96
N VAL A 53 -9.06 -1.38 0.62
CA VAL A 53 -9.51 -1.55 -0.77
C VAL A 53 -10.51 -0.44 -1.09
N ASP A 54 -10.35 0.19 -2.25
CA ASP A 54 -11.30 1.15 -2.81
C ASP A 54 -12.39 0.40 -3.60
N GLU A 55 -13.65 0.55 -3.19
CA GLU A 55 -14.78 -0.20 -3.75
C GLU A 55 -15.05 0.17 -5.21
N GLU A 56 -14.92 1.45 -5.55
CA GLU A 56 -15.23 1.99 -6.88
C GLU A 56 -14.16 1.61 -7.92
N MET A 57 -12.93 1.35 -7.47
CA MET A 57 -11.83 0.93 -8.34
C MET A 57 -11.70 -0.59 -8.46
N CYS A 58 -12.40 -1.35 -7.61
CA CYS A 58 -12.27 -2.79 -7.57
C CYS A 58 -12.95 -3.44 -8.79
N ILE A 59 -12.21 -4.30 -9.49
CA ILE A 59 -12.72 -5.09 -10.62
C ILE A 59 -13.07 -6.53 -10.24
N ASN A 60 -13.23 -6.81 -8.94
CA ASN A 60 -13.70 -8.11 -8.41
C ASN A 60 -12.88 -9.35 -8.82
N CYS A 61 -11.59 -9.18 -9.17
CA CYS A 61 -10.76 -10.27 -9.68
C CYS A 61 -10.29 -11.29 -8.61
N GLY A 62 -10.44 -10.98 -7.32
CA GLY A 62 -10.07 -11.88 -6.21
C GLY A 62 -8.57 -12.14 -6.02
N LYS A 63 -7.66 -11.52 -6.78
CA LYS A 63 -6.19 -11.74 -6.64
C LYS A 63 -5.65 -11.38 -5.26
N CYS A 64 -6.17 -10.30 -4.66
CA CYS A 64 -5.85 -9.91 -3.30
C CYS A 64 -6.25 -10.99 -2.29
N TYR A 65 -7.46 -11.54 -2.43
CA TYR A 65 -7.98 -12.63 -1.60
C TYR A 65 -7.10 -13.88 -1.72
N MET A 66 -6.86 -14.39 -2.94
CA MET A 66 -6.04 -15.59 -3.16
C MET A 66 -4.63 -15.44 -2.58
N THR A 67 -4.00 -14.28 -2.82
CA THR A 67 -2.64 -14.02 -2.32
C THR A 67 -2.59 -13.93 -0.80
N CYS A 68 -3.61 -13.32 -0.18
CA CYS A 68 -3.68 -13.28 1.28
C CYS A 68 -3.95 -14.67 1.88
N ASN A 69 -4.69 -15.52 1.16
CA ASN A 69 -5.02 -16.87 1.61
C ASN A 69 -3.81 -17.80 1.55
N ASP A 70 -3.15 -17.89 0.40
CA ASP A 70 -2.13 -18.93 0.15
C ASP A 70 -0.70 -18.45 0.46
N SER A 71 -0.50 -17.13 0.46
CA SER A 71 0.83 -16.51 0.67
C SER A 71 0.84 -15.51 1.83
N GLY A 72 -0.23 -15.47 2.63
CA GLY A 72 -0.42 -14.44 3.65
C GLY A 72 -1.03 -14.96 4.95
N TYR A 73 -2.05 -14.26 5.43
CA TYR A 73 -2.62 -14.39 6.77
C TYR A 73 -4.13 -14.65 6.77
N GLN A 74 -4.71 -15.02 5.62
CA GLN A 74 -6.14 -15.31 5.46
C GLN A 74 -7.03 -14.17 5.98
N ALA A 75 -6.58 -12.92 5.75
CA ALA A 75 -7.12 -11.73 6.38
C ALA A 75 -8.11 -10.94 5.50
N ILE A 76 -8.47 -11.47 4.34
CA ILE A 76 -9.41 -10.85 3.41
C ILE A 76 -10.59 -11.81 3.27
N THR A 77 -11.80 -11.31 3.48
CA THR A 77 -13.03 -12.02 3.14
C THR A 77 -13.44 -11.64 1.72
N PHE A 78 -13.93 -12.61 0.95
CA PHE A 78 -14.37 -12.38 -0.42
C PHE A 78 -15.84 -12.74 -0.51
N ASP A 79 -16.67 -11.74 -0.79
CA ASP A 79 -18.12 -11.91 -0.83
C ASP A 79 -18.53 -12.82 -2.01
N PRO A 80 -19.36 -13.87 -1.79
CA PRO A 80 -19.68 -14.84 -2.83
C PRO A 80 -20.66 -14.34 -3.89
N GLU A 81 -21.38 -13.24 -3.65
CA GLU A 81 -22.38 -12.70 -4.58
C GLU A 81 -21.83 -11.51 -5.36
N THR A 82 -21.24 -10.56 -4.64
CA THR A 82 -20.67 -9.31 -5.18
C THR A 82 -19.21 -9.47 -5.61
N HIS A 83 -18.53 -10.53 -5.17
CA HIS A 83 -17.09 -10.71 -5.37
C HIS A 83 -16.26 -9.52 -4.86
N PHE A 84 -16.76 -8.83 -3.83
CA PHE A 84 -16.04 -7.70 -3.23
C PHE A 84 -15.12 -8.18 -2.09
N PRO A 85 -13.81 -7.84 -2.11
CA PRO A 85 -12.89 -8.20 -1.05
C PRO A 85 -12.91 -7.19 0.11
N VAL A 86 -13.12 -7.68 1.34
CA VAL A 86 -13.09 -6.87 2.56
C VAL A 86 -11.89 -7.27 3.42
N VAL A 87 -11.06 -6.30 3.82
CA VAL A 87 -9.89 -6.53 4.68
C VAL A 87 -10.33 -6.55 6.15
N THR A 88 -9.95 -7.59 6.88
CA THR A 88 -10.27 -7.77 8.31
C THR A 88 -9.17 -7.21 9.21
N ASP A 89 -9.46 -7.05 10.51
CA ASP A 89 -8.49 -6.58 11.53
C ASP A 89 -7.28 -7.53 11.71
N SER A 90 -7.38 -8.76 11.21
CA SER A 90 -6.29 -9.73 11.23
C SER A 90 -5.17 -9.44 10.22
N CYS A 91 -5.34 -8.42 9.37
CA CYS A 91 -4.34 -7.95 8.42
C CYS A 91 -3.07 -7.46 9.13
N THR A 92 -1.92 -7.92 8.65
CA THR A 92 -0.59 -7.61 9.22
C THR A 92 0.16 -6.51 8.47
N GLY A 93 -0.43 -5.95 7.40
CA GLY A 93 0.24 -4.92 6.60
C GLY A 93 1.36 -5.44 5.70
N CYS A 94 1.43 -6.74 5.41
CA CYS A 94 2.52 -7.32 4.59
C CYS A 94 2.61 -6.80 3.15
N THR A 95 1.59 -6.06 2.67
CA THR A 95 1.57 -5.37 1.37
C THR A 95 1.47 -6.29 0.14
N LEU A 96 1.47 -7.62 0.29
CA LEU A 96 1.38 -8.55 -0.84
C LEU A 96 0.12 -8.36 -1.71
N CYS A 97 -1.04 -8.10 -1.09
CA CYS A 97 -2.29 -7.88 -1.81
C CYS A 97 -2.24 -6.65 -2.73
N LEU A 98 -1.59 -5.56 -2.26
CA LEU A 98 -1.37 -4.36 -3.05
C LEU A 98 -0.46 -4.67 -4.25
N SER A 99 0.61 -5.43 -4.04
CA SER A 99 1.59 -5.75 -5.09
C SER A 99 1.03 -6.58 -6.24
N VAL A 100 -0.02 -7.37 -6.01
CA VAL A 100 -0.65 -8.25 -7.03
C VAL A 100 -1.92 -7.65 -7.64
N CYS A 101 -2.39 -6.51 -7.11
CA CYS A 101 -3.61 -5.89 -7.61
C CYS A 101 -3.38 -5.35 -9.02
N PRO A 102 -4.22 -5.71 -10.02
CA PRO A 102 -4.03 -5.26 -11.39
C PRO A 102 -4.44 -3.79 -11.62
N ILE A 103 -5.15 -3.18 -10.66
CA ILE A 103 -5.61 -1.79 -10.73
C ILE A 103 -4.72 -0.93 -9.83
N ILE A 104 -4.02 0.02 -10.45
CA ILE A 104 -3.15 0.98 -9.76
C ILE A 104 -3.97 1.75 -8.73
N ASP A 105 -3.44 1.89 -7.52
CA ASP A 105 -4.04 2.61 -6.38
C ASP A 105 -5.40 2.10 -5.88
N CYS A 106 -5.91 0.97 -6.39
CA CYS A 106 -7.12 0.33 -5.85
C CYS A 106 -6.94 -0.14 -4.40
N ILE A 107 -5.72 -0.55 -4.02
CA ILE A 107 -5.39 -0.92 -2.64
C ILE A 107 -4.35 0.07 -2.11
N LYS A 108 -4.62 0.65 -0.95
CA LYS A 108 -3.70 1.57 -0.26
C LYS A 108 -3.31 1.01 1.10
N MET A 109 -2.10 1.33 1.55
CA MET A 109 -1.66 1.03 2.92
C MET A 109 -1.95 2.24 3.79
N VAL A 110 -2.81 2.08 4.79
CA VAL A 110 -3.18 3.12 5.74
C VAL A 110 -2.62 2.80 7.12
N ALA A 111 -2.35 3.83 7.93
CA ALA A 111 -1.88 3.62 9.30
C ALA A 111 -2.90 2.79 10.10
N ARG A 112 -2.42 1.77 10.80
CA ARG A 112 -3.28 0.91 11.62
C ARG A 112 -3.76 1.70 12.83
N THR A 113 -5.09 1.69 13.06
CA THR A 113 -5.72 2.40 14.18
C THR A 113 -5.81 1.55 15.45
N THR A 114 -5.72 0.23 15.32
CA THR A 114 -5.77 -0.73 16.43
C THR A 114 -4.36 -1.20 16.84
N PRO A 115 -4.12 -1.54 18.11
CA PRO A 115 -2.83 -2.10 18.53
C PRO A 115 -2.45 -3.34 17.73
N TYR A 116 -1.20 -3.40 17.25
CA TYR A 116 -0.68 -4.57 16.55
C TYR A 116 -0.07 -5.57 17.53
N VAL A 117 -0.54 -6.80 17.48
CA VAL A 117 0.01 -7.92 18.26
C VAL A 117 0.47 -9.02 17.30
N PRO A 118 1.79 -9.31 17.22
CA PRO A 118 2.29 -10.38 16.36
C PRO A 118 1.71 -11.74 16.75
N LYS A 119 1.13 -12.46 15.79
CA LYS A 119 0.65 -13.83 15.99
C LYS A 119 1.84 -14.79 16.11
N ARG A 120 2.12 -15.26 17.33
CA ARG A 120 3.23 -16.18 17.62
C ARG A 120 2.89 -17.66 17.39
N GLY A 121 1.63 -18.01 17.19
CA GLY A 121 1.16 -19.40 17.06
C GLY A 121 1.07 -20.12 18.41
N LEU A 122 2.19 -20.22 19.13
CA LEU A 122 2.27 -20.78 20.48
C LEU A 122 2.48 -19.67 21.53
N PRO A 123 2.02 -19.88 22.78
CA PRO A 123 2.30 -18.93 23.85
C PRO A 123 3.80 -18.93 24.15
N PRO A 124 4.40 -17.77 24.48
CA PRO A 124 5.86 -17.65 24.69
C PRO A 124 6.41 -18.60 25.76
N GLN A 125 5.57 -18.99 26.72
CA GLN A 125 5.93 -19.88 27.83
C GLN A 125 5.91 -21.37 27.45
N ALA A 126 5.26 -21.74 26.33
CA ALA A 126 5.22 -23.14 25.87
C ALA A 126 6.47 -23.56 25.09
N VAL A 127 7.41 -22.63 24.87
CA VAL A 127 8.72 -22.92 24.30
C VAL A 127 9.71 -22.81 25.45
N GLU A 128 9.89 -23.89 26.21
CA GLU A 128 11.13 -24.03 27.00
C GLU A 128 12.31 -23.87 26.02
N PRO A 129 13.38 -23.15 26.40
CA PRO A 129 14.51 -22.97 25.51
C PRO A 129 15.05 -24.36 25.18
N VAL A 130 14.83 -24.80 23.95
CA VAL A 130 15.48 -25.98 23.40
C VAL A 130 16.97 -25.60 23.31
N CYS A 131 17.70 -26.00 24.34
CA CYS A 131 19.15 -26.02 24.39
C CYS A 131 19.73 -26.96 23.33
#